data_AF-A0A1V4CMF8-F1
#
_entry.id   AF-A0A1V4CMF8-F1
#
_cell.length_a   1.000
_cell.length_b   1.000
_cell.length_c   1.000
_cell.angle_alpha   90.00
_cell.angle_beta   90.00
_cell.angle_gamma   90.00
#
_symmetry.space_group_name_H-M   'P 1'
#
loop_
_entity.id
_entity.type
_entity.pdbx_description
1 polymer ?
#
loop_
_entity_poly.entity_id
_entity_poly.type
_entity_poly.pdbx_seq_one_letter_code
_entity_poly.pdbx_strand_id
1 'polypeptide(L)'
;YAAANAYLDALAHARRGRGLTATSVAWGSWDGAGMAEDEGTKDFLERRGIRAMAPATAVRELRRALEHDDTAVVVAEVDWPRFVPGYTAARARPLLAELPEARQAAEPVADPRTANGPALTERLSRLS
;
A
#
# COMPACT_ATOMS: atom_id res chain seq x y z
N TYR A 1 -10.92 7.82 -11.84
CA TYR A 1 -10.99 6.75 -10.84
C TYR A 1 -10.91 7.31 -9.41
N ALA A 2 -9.77 7.84 -8.97
CA ALA A 2 -9.57 8.30 -7.59
C ALA A 2 -10.63 9.31 -7.07
N ALA A 3 -10.97 10.34 -7.83
CA ALA A 3 -11.97 11.34 -7.42
C ALA A 3 -13.38 10.74 -7.20
N ALA A 4 -13.77 9.75 -8.01
CA ALA A 4 -15.06 9.09 -7.87
C ALA A 4 -15.12 8.22 -6.61
N ASN A 5 -14.05 7.47 -6.30
CA ASN A 5 -14.00 6.66 -5.09
C ASN A 5 -13.88 7.53 -3.83
N ALA A 6 -13.11 8.62 -3.87
CA ALA A 6 -13.04 9.57 -2.76
C ALA A 6 -14.41 10.20 -2.45
N TYR A 7 -15.28 10.38 -3.46
CA TYR A 7 -16.65 10.81 -3.24
C TYR A 7 -17.47 9.77 -2.47
N LEU A 8 -17.28 8.46 -2.71
CA LEU A 8 -17.98 7.41 -1.98
C LEU A 8 -17.58 7.38 -0.49
N ASP A 9 -16.30 7.57 -0.21
CA ASP A 9 -15.80 7.68 1.16
C ASP A 9 -16.41 8.89 1.88
N ALA A 10 -16.38 10.06 1.22
CA ALA A 10 -17.00 11.27 1.75
C ALA A 10 -18.52 11.14 1.95
N LEU A 11 -19.21 10.45 1.02
CA LEU A 11 -20.64 10.18 1.12
C LEU A 11 -20.96 9.28 2.33
N ALA A 12 -20.14 8.27 2.61
CA ALA A 12 -20.33 7.41 3.78
C ALA A 12 -20.22 8.21 5.08
N HIS A 13 -19.20 9.07 5.21
CA HIS A 13 -19.07 9.98 6.33
C HIS A 13 -20.24 10.97 6.44
N ALA A 14 -20.69 11.55 5.33
CA ALA A 14 -21.82 12.49 5.31
C ALA A 14 -23.13 11.83 5.77
N ARG A 15 -23.37 10.57 5.40
CA ARG A 15 -24.53 9.79 5.86
C ARG A 15 -24.46 9.52 7.36
N ARG A 16 -23.31 9.09 7.86
CA ARG A 16 -23.08 8.83 9.29
C ARG A 16 -23.25 10.08 10.13
N GLY A 17 -22.75 11.24 9.66
CA GLY A 17 -22.97 12.54 10.30
C GLY A 17 -24.45 12.96 10.40
N ARG A 18 -25.33 12.35 9.61
CA ARG A 18 -26.79 12.54 9.65
C ARG A 18 -27.53 11.44 10.42
N GLY A 19 -26.82 10.57 11.13
CA GLY A 19 -27.39 9.43 11.85
C GLY A 19 -27.87 8.29 10.94
N LEU A 20 -27.45 8.28 9.66
CA LEU A 20 -27.78 7.20 8.72
C LEU A 20 -26.62 6.22 8.61
N THR A 21 -26.95 4.94 8.39
CA THR A 21 -25.93 3.92 8.16
C THR A 21 -25.27 4.09 6.78
N ALA A 22 -23.96 3.87 6.74
CA ALA A 22 -23.15 3.77 5.54
C ALA A 22 -21.79 3.15 5.85
N THR A 23 -21.29 2.35 4.91
CA THR A 23 -19.94 1.79 4.92
C THR A 23 -19.36 1.93 3.52
N SER A 24 -18.19 2.56 3.41
CA SER A 24 -17.35 2.56 2.19
C SER A 24 -16.16 1.66 2.39
N VAL A 25 -15.83 0.82 1.40
CA VAL A 25 -14.63 -0.01 1.42
C VAL A 25 -13.78 0.28 0.19
N ALA A 26 -12.58 0.81 0.43
CA ALA A 26 -11.58 1.03 -0.58
C ALA A 26 -10.75 -0.26 -0.75
N TRP A 27 -11.06 -1.01 -1.81
CA TRP A 27 -10.43 -2.30 -2.08
C TRP A 27 -9.08 -2.18 -2.80
N GLY A 28 -8.14 -3.04 -2.41
CA GLY A 28 -6.99 -3.43 -3.23
C GLY A 28 -7.39 -4.32 -4.41
N SER A 29 -6.41 -4.96 -5.06
CA SER A 29 -6.70 -5.87 -6.18
C SER A 29 -7.39 -7.14 -5.68
N TRP A 30 -8.37 -7.64 -6.45
CA TRP A 30 -9.01 -8.94 -6.23
C TRP A 30 -8.48 -9.93 -7.26
N ASP A 31 -8.41 -11.21 -6.88
CA ASP A 31 -8.12 -12.31 -7.79
C ASP A 31 -9.38 -12.77 -8.53
N GLY A 32 -9.22 -13.34 -9.72
CA GLY A 32 -10.32 -13.72 -10.62
C GLY A 32 -10.87 -12.58 -11.48
N ALA A 33 -12.07 -12.79 -12.03
CA ALA A 33 -12.70 -11.88 -13.03
C ALA A 33 -13.18 -10.55 -12.42
N GLY A 34 -13.01 -9.43 -13.13
CA GLY A 34 -13.45 -8.09 -12.69
C GLY A 34 -12.62 -6.91 -13.23
N MET A 35 -12.79 -5.70 -12.68
CA MET A 35 -12.07 -4.48 -13.11
C MET A 35 -10.53 -4.56 -13.07
N ALA A 36 -9.98 -5.51 -12.31
CA ALA A 36 -8.54 -5.75 -12.21
C ALA A 36 -8.02 -6.80 -13.22
N GLU A 37 -8.89 -7.32 -14.10
CA GLU A 37 -8.55 -8.38 -15.06
C GLU A 37 -7.82 -7.87 -16.30
N ASP A 38 -7.80 -6.55 -16.55
CA ASP A 38 -6.88 -5.98 -17.54
C ASP A 38 -5.45 -6.36 -17.13
N GLU A 39 -4.85 -7.29 -17.89
CA GLU A 39 -3.55 -7.90 -17.56
C GLU A 39 -2.50 -6.82 -17.29
N GLY A 40 -2.53 -5.71 -18.03
CA GLY A 40 -1.65 -4.56 -17.82
C GLY A 40 -1.83 -3.89 -16.46
N THR A 41 -3.08 -3.77 -15.99
CA THR A 41 -3.42 -3.20 -14.68
C THR A 41 -3.03 -4.13 -13.54
N LYS A 42 -3.31 -5.43 -13.64
CA LYS A 42 -2.92 -6.43 -12.63
C LYS A 42 -1.40 -6.45 -12.44
N ASP A 43 -0.68 -6.61 -13.54
CA ASP A 43 0.78 -6.62 -13.57
C ASP A 43 1.37 -5.32 -12.99
N PHE A 44 0.77 -4.18 -13.31
CA PHE A 44 1.19 -2.88 -12.79
C PHE A 44 1.06 -2.80 -11.27
N LEU A 45 -0.06 -3.26 -10.71
CA LEU A 45 -0.32 -3.27 -9.28
C LEU A 45 0.60 -4.23 -8.54
N GLU A 46 0.77 -5.45 -9.06
CA GLU A 46 1.67 -6.46 -8.48
C GLU A 46 3.12 -5.97 -8.49
N ARG A 47 3.56 -5.34 -9.59
CA ARG A 47 4.90 -4.75 -9.68
C ARG A 47 5.16 -3.68 -8.63
N ARG A 48 4.09 -3.03 -8.15
CA ARG A 48 4.14 -1.97 -7.15
C ARG A 48 3.83 -2.46 -5.74
N GLY A 49 3.70 -3.78 -5.53
CA GLY A 49 3.50 -4.37 -4.21
C GLY A 49 2.04 -4.43 -3.74
N ILE A 50 1.06 -4.20 -4.62
CA ILE A 50 -0.36 -4.46 -4.32
C ILE A 50 -0.71 -5.83 -4.88
N ARG A 51 -0.92 -6.82 -4.00
CA ARG A 51 -1.20 -8.19 -4.40
C ARG A 51 -2.69 -8.42 -4.58
N ALA A 52 -3.03 -9.37 -5.45
CA ALA A 52 -4.41 -9.81 -5.63
C ALA A 52 -4.88 -10.61 -4.39
N MET A 53 -6.01 -10.19 -3.81
CA MET A 53 -6.67 -10.88 -2.71
C MET A 53 -7.64 -11.93 -3.23
N ALA A 54 -7.62 -13.12 -2.64
CA ALA A 54 -8.65 -14.12 -2.90
C ALA A 54 -10.05 -13.55 -2.55
N PRO A 55 -11.09 -13.75 -3.38
CA PRO A 55 -12.44 -13.24 -3.12
C PRO A 55 -13.01 -13.64 -1.76
N ALA A 56 -12.69 -14.86 -1.28
CA ALA A 56 -13.09 -15.33 0.04
C ALA A 56 -12.51 -14.48 1.19
N THR A 57 -11.29 -13.99 1.04
CA THR A 57 -10.68 -13.05 2.00
C THR A 57 -11.41 -11.73 1.96
N ALA A 58 -11.64 -11.16 0.78
CA ALA A 58 -12.28 -9.86 0.68
C ALA A 58 -13.73 -9.86 1.21
N VAL A 59 -14.51 -10.91 0.94
CA VAL A 59 -15.85 -11.08 1.51
C VAL A 59 -15.82 -11.21 3.04
N ARG A 60 -14.80 -11.89 3.60
CA ARG A 60 -14.61 -11.98 5.05
C ARG A 60 -14.31 -10.61 5.67
N GLU A 61 -13.46 -9.81 5.03
CA GLU A 61 -13.13 -8.47 5.52
C GLU A 61 -14.31 -7.50 5.37
N LEU A 62 -15.15 -7.64 4.34
CA LEU A 62 -16.42 -6.91 4.25
C LEU A 62 -17.33 -7.24 5.43
N ARG A 63 -17.47 -8.53 5.78
CA ARG A 63 -18.25 -8.93 6.96
C ARG A 63 -17.72 -8.27 8.23
N ARG A 64 -16.39 -8.30 8.43
CA ARG A 64 -15.77 -7.66 9.59
C ARG A 64 -16.07 -6.17 9.63
N ALA A 65 -15.94 -5.45 8.51
CA ALA A 65 -16.23 -4.01 8.47
C ALA A 65 -17.69 -3.70 8.86
N LEU A 66 -18.63 -4.55 8.43
CA LEU A 66 -20.04 -4.42 8.80
C LEU A 66 -20.29 -4.76 10.29
N GLU A 67 -19.64 -5.79 10.82
CA GLU A 67 -19.73 -6.20 12.22
C GLU A 67 -19.16 -5.15 13.20
N HIS A 68 -18.13 -4.42 12.78
CA HIS A 68 -17.50 -3.34 13.57
C HIS A 68 -18.20 -1.98 13.38
N ASP A 69 -19.26 -1.92 12.56
CA ASP A 69 -19.95 -0.68 12.18
C ASP A 69 -19.01 0.40 11.56
N ASP A 70 -18.02 -0.05 10.80
CA ASP A 70 -17.04 0.83 10.18
C ASP A 70 -17.70 1.79 9.16
N THR A 71 -17.23 3.03 9.12
CA THR A 71 -17.72 4.04 8.17
C THR A 71 -16.96 4.01 6.84
N ALA A 72 -15.63 4.02 6.90
CA ALA A 72 -14.76 4.00 5.73
C ALA A 72 -13.47 3.26 6.06
N VAL A 73 -13.16 2.19 5.33
CA VAL A 73 -11.98 1.34 5.57
C VAL A 73 -11.27 0.98 4.26
N VAL A 74 -9.97 0.77 4.34
CA VAL A 74 -9.15 0.26 3.24
C VAL A 74 -8.86 -1.21 3.50
N VAL A 75 -9.09 -2.07 2.51
CA VAL A 75 -8.73 -3.50 2.58
C VAL A 75 -7.88 -3.85 1.37
N ALA A 76 -6.60 -4.12 1.58
CA ALA A 76 -5.65 -4.47 0.54
C ALA A 76 -4.55 -5.39 1.08
N GLU A 77 -4.10 -6.32 0.24
CA GLU A 77 -2.89 -7.11 0.50
C GLU A 77 -1.67 -6.34 -0.02
N VAL A 78 -0.80 -5.91 0.89
CA VAL A 78 0.32 -5.03 0.57
C VAL A 78 1.66 -5.68 0.92
N ASP A 79 2.53 -5.78 -0.08
CA ASP A 79 3.95 -6.05 0.07
C ASP A 79 4.67 -4.74 0.38
N TRP A 80 4.80 -4.41 1.67
CA TRP A 80 5.39 -3.14 2.11
C TRP A 80 6.82 -2.90 1.60
N PRO A 81 7.75 -3.88 1.66
CA PRO A 81 9.09 -3.74 1.08
C PRO A 81 9.09 -3.37 -0.41
N ARG A 82 8.12 -3.85 -1.18
CA ARG A 82 7.97 -3.52 -2.60
C ARG A 82 7.23 -2.20 -2.84
N PHE A 83 6.23 -1.89 -2.02
CA PHE A 83 5.37 -0.73 -2.19
C PHE A 83 6.02 0.58 -1.74
N VAL A 84 6.65 0.60 -0.57
CA VAL A 84 7.16 1.82 0.06
C VAL A 84 8.17 2.57 -0.80
N PRO A 85 9.23 1.92 -1.36
CA PRO A 85 10.22 2.62 -2.18
C PRO A 85 9.57 3.31 -3.39
N GLY A 86 8.65 2.63 -4.06
CA GLY A 86 7.93 3.19 -5.20
C GLY A 86 7.00 4.35 -4.81
N TYR A 87 6.33 4.24 -3.66
CA TYR A 87 5.39 5.24 -3.17
C TYR A 87 6.08 6.54 -2.74
N THR A 88 7.26 6.45 -2.12
CA THR A 88 8.02 7.61 -1.59
C THR A 88 9.09 8.13 -2.55
N ALA A 89 9.38 7.43 -3.66
CA ALA A 89 10.43 7.81 -4.62
C ALA A 89 10.41 9.28 -5.07
N ALA A 90 9.21 9.83 -5.34
CA ALA A 90 9.09 11.19 -5.87
C ALA A 90 9.13 12.28 -4.79
N ARG A 91 8.74 11.97 -3.55
CA ARG A 91 8.70 12.92 -2.42
C ARG A 91 8.40 12.18 -1.12
N ALA A 92 8.78 12.77 0.01
CA ALA A 92 8.31 12.33 1.32
C ALA A 92 6.77 12.34 1.38
N ARG A 93 6.18 11.27 1.91
CA ARG A 93 4.73 11.09 2.03
C ARG A 93 4.40 10.59 3.44
N PRO A 94 3.88 11.44 4.34
CA PRO A 94 3.66 11.08 5.74
C PRO A 94 2.53 10.07 5.94
N LEU A 95 1.72 9.78 4.90
CA LEU A 95 0.56 8.89 4.98
C LEU A 95 0.87 7.52 5.59
N LEU A 96 2.08 6.99 5.36
CA LEU A 96 2.46 5.66 5.83
C LEU A 96 3.27 5.67 7.15
N ALA A 97 3.52 6.85 7.73
CA ALA A 97 4.46 7.00 8.85
C ALA A 97 4.01 6.28 10.13
N GLU A 98 2.70 6.13 10.32
CA GLU A 98 2.08 5.48 11.48
C GLU A 98 1.88 3.97 11.27
N LEU A 99 2.20 3.43 10.10
CA LEU A 99 2.07 2.00 9.81
C LEU A 99 3.39 1.29 10.13
N PRO A 100 3.45 0.39 11.13
CA PRO A 100 4.70 -0.25 11.56
C PRO A 100 5.43 -0.96 10.42
N GLU A 101 4.71 -1.71 9.59
CA GLU A 101 5.27 -2.48 8.49
C GLU A 101 5.82 -1.58 7.37
N ALA A 102 5.16 -0.44 7.11
CA ALA A 102 5.61 0.53 6.13
C ALA A 102 6.83 1.31 6.63
N ARG A 103 6.88 1.63 7.94
CA ARG A 103 8.03 2.25 8.57
C ARG A 103 9.25 1.34 8.52
N GLN A 104 9.09 0.06 8.84
CA GLN A 104 10.16 -0.95 8.71
C GLN A 104 10.65 -1.06 7.26
N ALA A 105 9.74 -1.02 6.28
CA ALA A 105 10.11 -1.04 4.87
C ALA A 105 10.77 0.26 4.36
N ALA A 106 10.64 1.38 5.09
CA ALA A 106 11.30 2.64 4.78
C ALA A 106 12.70 2.75 5.38
N GLU A 107 13.05 1.92 6.36
CA GLU A 107 14.39 1.91 6.94
C GLU A 107 15.40 1.46 5.89
N PRO A 108 16.50 2.21 5.70
CA PRO A 108 17.55 1.77 4.80
C PRO A 108 18.08 0.43 5.30
N VAL A 109 17.95 -0.62 4.48
CA VAL A 109 18.70 -1.85 4.70
C VAL A 109 20.16 -1.45 4.70
N ALA A 110 20.82 -1.56 5.86
CA ALA A 110 22.24 -1.30 5.98
C ALA A 110 22.97 -2.24 5.01
N ASP A 111 23.43 -1.71 3.88
CA ASP A 111 24.24 -2.49 2.94
C ASP A 111 25.60 -2.74 3.61
N PRO A 112 25.98 -4.00 3.88
CA PRO A 112 27.31 -4.28 4.43
C PRO A 112 28.43 -3.81 3.49
N ARG A 113 28.13 -3.48 2.22
CA ARG A 113 29.09 -2.95 1.24
C ARG A 113 29.35 -1.45 1.36
N THR A 114 28.43 -0.65 1.91
CA THR A 114 28.71 0.78 2.21
C THR A 114 29.53 0.95 3.48
N ALA A 115 29.58 -0.05 4.36
CA ALA A 115 30.49 -0.07 5.50
C ALA A 115 31.99 -0.20 5.09
N ASN A 116 32.27 -0.61 3.85
CA ASN A 116 33.64 -0.73 3.31
C ASN A 116 34.11 0.52 2.53
N GLY A 117 33.44 1.67 2.71
CA GLY A 117 33.71 2.95 2.06
C GLY A 117 35.12 3.58 2.16
N PRO A 118 36.05 3.14 3.03
CA PRO A 118 37.46 3.57 2.95
C PRO A 118 38.38 2.59 2.20
N ALA A 119 37.98 1.34 1.98
CA ALA A 119 38.90 0.27 1.53
C ALA A 119 39.28 0.36 0.04
N LEU A 120 38.42 0.95 -0.80
CA LEU A 120 38.67 1.07 -2.23
C LEU A 120 39.57 2.28 -2.56
N THR A 121 39.34 3.41 -1.88
CA THR A 121 40.20 4.61 -1.97
C THR A 121 41.60 4.33 -1.45
N GLU A 122 41.73 3.56 -0.37
CA GLU A 122 43.04 3.15 0.16
C GLU A 122 43.79 2.20 -0.80
N ARG A 123 43.10 1.27 -1.47
CA ARG A 123 43.72 0.36 -2.46
C ARG A 123 44.22 1.08 -3.71
N LEU A 124 43.57 2.16 -4.15
CA LEU A 124 44.02 2.95 -5.30
C LEU A 124 45.23 3.82 -4.96
N SER A 125 45.32 4.33 -3.73
CA SER A 125 46.49 5.12 -3.28
C SER A 125 47.79 4.33 -3.18
N ARG A 126 47.72 2.99 -3.10
CA ARG A 126 48.89 2.10 -3.03
C ARG A 126 49.41 1.63 -4.40
N LEU A 127 48.76 2.05 -5.49
CA LEU A 127 49.14 1.72 -6.87
C LEU A 127 49.70 2.93 -7.65
N SER A 128 49.83 4.09 -6.99
CA SER A 128 50.56 5.26 -7.48
C SER A 128 51.86 5.44 -6.72
#